data_AF-A0A552YYF8-F1
#
_entry.id   AF-A0A552YYF8-F1
#
_cell.length_a   1.000
_cell.length_b   1.000
_cell.length_c   1.000
_cell.angle_alpha   90.00
_cell.angle_beta   90.00
_cell.angle_gamma   90.00
#
_symmetry.space_group_name_H-M   'P 1'
#
loop_
_entity.id
_entity.type
_entity.pdbx_description
1 polymer ?
#
loop_
_entity_poly.entity_id
_entity_poly.type
_entity_poly.pdbx_seq_one_letter_code
_entity_poly.pdbx_strand_id
1 'polypeptide(L)'
;MPIITEKQNNQKQVLTLNDLEKRKVVEHNSLITSIAKMDKTPLKMFELAVSCIDTENPPKDNTVYLSKTDLFAFFKVSDNDKHSRFKQAVEKMQKQAFFQIKEEAGKGFKFKSIVPIPYVEWTDYNDEVKIEFHREIMPYLINLKKNFTQHALSDIAELNSKYSIILYRWLSMNYNQYEHYSYKGGRRVEQVEAYRNPTISMEELRIMTDTVNEYKDFRNFEKRILKNSIEEITEHTSFNVTYEKVKKGRSIDSIVFHIEKKRMADDNSYKLDDRAYQEDKARKAETEDMLTVQALKSPYTKLLMEHFLLSYLDLTDTKILSGLQAHVYPLYDELKDLRGLNGVKDHLSYVGAKQEDYSKKNICKYLKKAIEQYLPTVKRQDL
;
A
#
# COMPACT_ATOMS: atom_id res chain seq x y z
N MET A 1 -37.22 29.88 4.41
CA MET A 1 -36.11 29.62 5.35
C MET A 1 -35.77 28.14 5.63
N PRO A 2 -36.43 27.08 5.08
CA PRO A 2 -35.95 25.69 5.28
C PRO A 2 -34.90 25.20 4.26
N ILE A 3 -34.86 25.80 3.06
CA ILE A 3 -34.07 25.30 1.92
C ILE A 3 -32.56 25.59 2.04
N ILE A 4 -32.17 26.54 2.91
CA ILE A 4 -30.75 26.90 3.10
C ILE A 4 -30.05 25.89 4.03
N THR A 5 -30.79 25.34 5.01
CA THR A 5 -30.25 24.38 6.00
C THR A 5 -29.98 23.00 5.38
N GLU A 6 -30.81 22.55 4.44
CA GLU A 6 -30.58 21.28 3.71
C GLU A 6 -29.37 21.34 2.77
N LYS A 7 -29.10 22.50 2.14
CA LYS A 7 -27.91 22.66 1.28
C LYS A 7 -26.59 22.70 2.05
N GLN A 8 -26.59 23.12 3.32
CA GLN A 8 -25.39 23.09 4.16
C GLN A 8 -25.07 21.68 4.68
N ASN A 9 -26.07 20.81 4.88
CA ASN A 9 -25.83 19.43 5.32
C ASN A 9 -25.22 18.54 4.24
N ASN A 10 -25.49 18.79 2.95
CA ASN A 10 -24.92 18.00 1.85
C ASN A 10 -23.42 18.23 1.60
N GLN A 11 -22.78 19.15 2.31
CA GLN A 11 -21.32 19.35 2.26
C GLN A 11 -20.59 18.79 3.50
N LYS A 12 -21.33 18.27 4.49
CA LYS A 12 -20.77 17.79 5.75
C LYS A 12 -20.76 16.26 5.77
N GLN A 13 -19.70 15.66 5.26
CA GLN A 13 -19.42 14.26 5.51
C GLN A 13 -18.96 14.12 6.98
N VAL A 14 -19.89 13.82 7.88
CA VAL A 14 -19.55 13.33 9.22
C VAL A 14 -19.28 11.84 9.07
N LEU A 15 -18.00 11.49 9.03
CA LEU A 15 -17.51 10.15 8.72
C LEU A 15 -17.52 9.24 9.97
N THR A 16 -17.54 7.92 9.81
CA THR A 16 -17.70 6.96 10.92
C THR A 16 -16.41 6.22 11.29
N LEU A 17 -16.37 5.64 12.50
CA LEU A 17 -15.24 4.89 13.07
C LEU A 17 -14.73 3.74 12.18
N ASN A 18 -15.63 2.99 11.53
CA ASN A 18 -15.26 1.88 10.63
C ASN A 18 -14.54 2.35 9.36
N ASP A 19 -14.61 3.65 9.05
CA ASP A 19 -13.89 4.22 7.91
C ASP A 19 -12.42 4.48 8.26
N LEU A 20 -12.08 4.73 9.54
CA LEU A 20 -10.72 5.11 9.96
C LEU A 20 -9.68 4.02 9.71
N GLU A 21 -10.02 2.75 9.92
CA GLU A 21 -9.10 1.63 9.72
C GLU A 21 -8.69 1.45 8.24
N LYS A 22 -9.60 1.82 7.33
CA LYS A 22 -9.43 1.72 5.88
C LYS A 22 -8.84 2.98 5.26
N ARG A 23 -8.76 4.08 6.02
CA ARG A 23 -8.31 5.36 5.51
C ARG A 23 -6.83 5.36 5.17
N LYS A 24 -6.53 6.09 4.11
CA LYS A 24 -5.18 6.41 3.69
C LYS A 24 -4.94 7.89 3.86
N VAL A 25 -3.74 8.23 4.27
CA VAL A 25 -3.23 9.59 4.23
C VAL A 25 -2.49 9.75 2.91
N VAL A 26 -2.72 10.85 2.19
CA VAL A 26 -2.05 11.13 0.92
C VAL A 26 -1.34 12.47 1.00
N GLU A 27 -0.04 12.47 0.76
CA GLU A 27 0.81 13.65 0.95
C GLU A 27 1.90 13.71 -0.11
N HIS A 28 2.32 14.92 -0.47
CA HIS A 28 3.45 15.14 -1.35
C HIS A 28 4.76 14.75 -0.65
N ASN A 29 5.68 14.13 -1.40
CA ASN A 29 6.94 13.61 -0.86
C ASN A 29 7.79 14.69 -0.19
N SER A 30 7.77 15.93 -0.68
CA SER A 30 8.48 17.06 -0.03
C SER A 30 8.00 17.32 1.40
N LEU A 31 6.73 17.03 1.72
CA LEU A 31 6.22 17.14 3.08
C LEU A 31 6.69 15.98 3.96
N ILE A 32 6.71 14.76 3.41
CA ILE A 32 7.25 13.57 4.08
C ILE A 32 8.73 13.76 4.46
N THR A 33 9.53 14.34 3.56
CA THR A 33 10.96 14.60 3.80
C THR A 33 11.25 15.91 4.54
N SER A 34 10.22 16.69 4.87
CA SER A 34 10.39 17.95 5.59
C SER A 34 10.65 17.72 7.09
N ILE A 35 11.15 18.75 7.78
CA ILE A 35 11.33 18.67 9.23
C ILE A 35 9.99 18.97 9.89
N ALA A 36 9.42 17.96 10.55
CA ALA A 36 8.21 18.11 11.36
C ALA A 36 8.61 18.59 12.77
N LYS A 37 8.49 19.89 13.03
CA LYS A 37 8.74 20.50 14.34
C LYS A 37 7.51 20.34 15.22
N MET A 38 7.21 19.11 15.63
CA MET A 38 6.06 18.81 16.49
C MET A 38 6.20 17.47 17.22
N ASP A 39 5.49 17.32 18.33
CA ASP A 39 5.44 16.06 19.08
C ASP A 39 4.49 15.05 18.44
N LYS A 40 4.49 13.81 18.96
CA LYS A 40 3.64 12.72 18.49
C LYS A 40 2.18 13.12 18.32
N THR A 41 1.57 13.70 19.35
CA THR A 41 0.12 13.93 19.36
C THR A 41 -0.30 14.95 18.31
N PRO A 42 0.34 16.14 18.20
CA PRO A 42 0.12 17.04 17.07
C PRO A 42 0.35 16.38 15.70
N LEU A 43 1.40 15.58 15.54
CA LEU A 43 1.69 14.90 14.27
C LEU A 43 0.57 13.93 13.89
N LYS A 44 0.13 13.09 14.82
CA LYS A 44 -1.01 12.19 14.64
C LYS A 44 -2.31 12.93 14.32
N MET A 45 -2.56 14.04 14.98
CA MET A 45 -3.76 14.86 14.73
C MET A 45 -3.72 15.49 13.33
N PHE A 46 -2.54 15.92 12.88
CA PHE A 46 -2.33 16.37 11.51
C PHE A 46 -2.62 15.25 10.51
N GLU A 47 -2.03 14.07 10.67
CA GLU A 47 -2.27 12.91 9.78
C GLU A 47 -3.76 12.51 9.73
N LEU A 48 -4.43 12.49 10.89
CA LEU A 48 -5.88 12.25 10.99
C LEU A 48 -6.68 13.31 10.20
N ALA A 49 -6.36 14.59 10.36
CA ALA A 49 -7.03 15.65 9.64
C ALA A 49 -6.77 15.56 8.12
N VAL A 50 -5.55 15.22 7.69
CA VAL A 50 -5.22 15.02 6.27
C VAL A 50 -6.02 13.86 5.69
N SER A 51 -6.26 12.79 6.47
CA SER A 51 -7.09 11.66 6.03
C SER A 51 -8.55 12.02 5.72
N CYS A 52 -9.01 13.19 6.16
CA CYS A 52 -10.36 13.69 5.88
C CYS A 52 -10.44 14.54 4.59
N ILE A 53 -9.31 14.80 3.94
CA ILE A 53 -9.29 15.57 2.69
C ILE A 53 -9.71 14.65 1.54
N ASP A 54 -10.82 14.97 0.88
CA ASP A 54 -11.13 14.42 -0.44
C ASP A 54 -10.20 15.08 -1.47
N THR A 55 -9.24 14.32 -1.99
CA THR A 55 -8.26 14.83 -2.97
C THR A 55 -8.86 15.06 -4.35
N GLU A 56 -9.97 14.40 -4.68
CA GLU A 56 -10.68 14.58 -5.95
C GLU A 56 -11.61 15.80 -5.89
N ASN A 57 -12.18 16.08 -4.72
CA ASN A 57 -12.98 17.28 -4.45
C ASN A 57 -12.46 18.07 -3.24
N PRO A 58 -11.29 18.71 -3.33
CA PRO A 58 -10.71 19.45 -2.20
C PRO A 58 -11.65 20.52 -1.62
N PRO A 59 -11.65 20.71 -0.29
CA PRO A 59 -12.46 21.74 0.36
C PRO A 59 -12.03 23.13 -0.11
N LYS A 60 -12.98 23.93 -0.60
CA LYS A 60 -12.71 25.26 -1.17
C LYS A 60 -12.19 26.27 -0.14
N ASP A 61 -12.57 26.08 1.11
CA ASP A 61 -12.18 26.88 2.26
C ASP A 61 -11.06 26.21 3.08
N ASN A 62 -10.42 25.16 2.54
CA ASN A 62 -9.38 24.38 3.19
C ASN A 62 -9.81 23.79 4.54
N THR A 63 -11.11 23.62 4.77
CA THR A 63 -11.65 23.13 6.04
C THR A 63 -12.05 21.67 5.94
N VAL A 64 -11.74 20.91 6.99
CA VAL A 64 -12.27 19.57 7.21
C VAL A 64 -12.97 19.50 8.56
N TYR A 65 -13.87 18.53 8.70
CA TYR A 65 -14.63 18.29 9.92
C TYR A 65 -14.30 16.90 10.46
N LEU A 66 -14.10 16.81 11.77
CA LEU A 66 -13.88 15.59 12.51
C LEU A 66 -14.93 15.49 13.62
N SER A 67 -15.35 14.27 13.97
CA SER A 67 -16.09 14.06 15.21
C SER A 67 -15.11 13.91 16.39
N LYS A 68 -15.48 14.36 17.60
CA LYS A 68 -14.66 14.07 18.79
C LYS A 68 -14.65 12.58 19.06
N THR A 69 -15.74 11.89 18.75
CA THR A 69 -15.84 10.42 18.81
C THR A 69 -14.71 9.76 18.01
N ASP A 70 -14.53 10.11 16.74
CA ASP A 70 -13.46 9.57 15.88
C ASP A 70 -12.08 9.92 16.43
N LEU A 71 -11.92 11.16 16.87
CA LEU A 71 -10.66 11.62 17.41
C LEU A 71 -10.27 10.84 18.67
N PHE A 72 -11.19 10.68 19.61
CA PHE A 72 -10.95 9.93 20.84
C PHE A 72 -10.67 8.45 20.58
N ALA A 73 -11.38 7.83 19.64
CA ALA A 73 -11.12 6.46 19.24
C ALA A 73 -9.74 6.30 18.58
N PHE A 74 -9.37 7.21 17.67
CA PHE A 74 -8.06 7.21 17.01
C PHE A 74 -6.91 7.31 18.01
N PHE A 75 -7.07 8.09 19.08
CA PHE A 75 -6.09 8.17 20.16
C PHE A 75 -6.27 7.12 21.26
N LYS A 76 -7.26 6.21 21.13
CA LYS A 76 -7.62 5.17 22.12
C LYS A 76 -7.84 5.76 23.53
N VAL A 77 -8.53 6.89 23.61
CA VAL A 77 -8.80 7.60 24.87
C VAL A 77 -10.28 7.49 25.25
N SER A 78 -10.56 6.87 26.39
CA SER A 78 -11.92 6.69 26.92
C SER A 78 -12.14 7.31 28.30
N ASP A 79 -11.09 7.86 28.92
CA ASP A 79 -11.12 8.40 30.28
C ASP A 79 -11.88 9.74 30.41
N ASN A 80 -12.20 10.12 31.65
CA ASN A 80 -12.96 11.34 31.96
C ASN A 80 -12.18 12.63 31.59
N ASP A 81 -10.85 12.57 31.53
CA ASP A 81 -9.98 13.72 31.25
C ASP A 81 -9.71 13.91 29.75
N LYS A 82 -10.28 13.05 28.89
CA LYS A 82 -10.06 13.05 27.43
C LYS A 82 -10.30 14.41 26.78
N HIS A 83 -11.32 15.15 27.23
CA HIS A 83 -11.64 16.48 26.71
C HIS A 83 -10.57 17.52 27.06
N SER A 84 -10.07 17.49 28.30
CA SER A 84 -8.98 18.37 28.74
C SER A 84 -7.69 18.08 27.98
N ARG A 85 -7.35 16.79 27.83
CA ARG A 85 -6.17 16.34 27.06
C ARG A 85 -6.27 16.73 25.59
N PHE A 86 -7.46 16.64 24.99
CA PHE A 86 -7.71 17.09 23.63
C PHE A 86 -7.48 18.59 23.47
N LYS A 87 -8.04 19.42 24.36
CA LYS A 87 -7.80 20.87 24.36
C LYS A 87 -6.30 21.19 24.43
N GLN A 88 -5.58 20.55 25.35
CA GLN A 88 -4.13 20.72 25.47
C GLN A 88 -3.38 20.30 24.19
N ALA A 89 -3.79 19.21 23.54
CA ALA A 89 -3.19 18.76 22.29
C ALA A 89 -3.41 19.75 21.14
N VAL A 90 -4.63 20.29 21.00
CA VAL A 90 -4.95 21.31 20.00
C VAL A 90 -4.15 22.59 20.23
N GLU A 91 -4.13 23.09 21.47
CA GLU A 91 -3.33 24.27 21.81
C GLU A 91 -1.84 24.07 21.53
N LYS A 92 -1.30 22.91 21.89
CA LYS A 92 0.10 22.58 21.64
C LYS A 92 0.41 22.50 20.16
N MET A 93 -0.48 21.89 19.36
CA MET A 93 -0.35 21.85 17.91
C MET A 93 -0.30 23.27 17.33
N GLN A 94 -1.24 24.14 17.67
CA GLN A 94 -1.27 25.50 17.11
C GLN A 94 -0.07 26.36 17.52
N LYS A 95 0.42 26.19 18.76
CA LYS A 95 1.53 27.02 19.29
C LYS A 95 2.91 26.55 18.84
N GLN A 96 3.08 25.24 18.59
CA GLN A 96 4.41 24.65 18.44
C GLN A 96 4.59 23.83 17.16
N ALA A 97 3.51 23.41 16.50
CA ALA A 97 3.61 22.53 15.32
C ALA A 97 3.78 23.32 14.03
N PHE A 98 4.92 23.11 13.38
CA PHE A 98 5.16 23.63 12.03
C PHE A 98 6.04 22.68 11.22
N PHE A 99 5.97 22.80 9.90
CA PHE A 99 6.86 22.11 8.98
C PHE A 99 7.93 23.07 8.46
N GLN A 100 9.18 22.63 8.42
CA GLN A 100 10.25 23.30 7.69
C GLN A 100 10.53 22.55 6.39
N ILE A 101 10.05 23.12 5.28
CA ILE A 101 10.16 22.53 3.94
C ILE A 101 11.32 23.19 3.21
N LYS A 102 12.19 22.35 2.64
CA LYS A 102 13.31 22.77 1.79
C LYS A 102 12.99 22.35 0.35
N GLU A 103 12.98 23.31 -0.57
CA GLU A 103 12.73 23.08 -1.99
C GLU A 103 13.89 23.60 -2.82
N GLU A 104 14.23 22.90 -3.90
CA GLU A 104 15.19 23.40 -4.89
C GLU A 104 14.59 24.58 -5.66
N ALA A 105 15.37 25.64 -5.81
CA ALA A 105 14.97 26.85 -6.50
C ALA A 105 16.17 27.39 -7.31
N GLY A 106 16.22 27.03 -8.59
CA GLY A 106 17.28 27.45 -9.50
C GLY A 106 18.67 27.01 -9.03
N LYS A 107 19.53 27.97 -8.65
CA LYS A 107 20.90 27.71 -8.16
C LYS A 107 20.99 27.50 -6.64
N GLY A 108 19.87 27.46 -5.91
CA GLY A 108 19.87 27.35 -4.45
C GLY A 108 18.63 26.67 -3.89
N PHE A 109 18.34 26.94 -2.62
CA PHE A 109 17.20 26.36 -1.90
C PHE A 109 16.26 27.45 -1.39
N LYS A 110 14.95 27.20 -1.51
CA LYS A 110 13.90 27.97 -0.85
C LYS A 110 13.50 27.24 0.43
N PHE A 111 13.50 27.96 1.54
CA PHE A 111 13.08 27.46 2.85
C PHE A 111 11.72 28.04 3.20
N LYS A 112 10.77 27.17 3.56
CA LYS A 112 9.42 27.54 3.99
C LYS A 112 9.20 27.03 5.40
N SER A 113 8.64 27.86 6.27
CA SER A 113 8.18 27.46 7.60
C SER A 113 6.67 27.65 7.64
N ILE A 114 5.92 26.55 7.77
CA ILE A 114 4.47 26.56 7.61
C ILE A 114 3.82 25.99 8.87
N VAL A 115 2.96 26.79 9.52
CA VAL A 115 2.02 26.28 10.52
C VAL A 115 0.88 25.61 9.76
N PRO A 116 0.72 24.27 9.81
CA PRO A 116 -0.18 23.57 8.91
C PRO A 116 -1.66 23.81 9.24
N ILE A 117 -2.00 23.89 10.52
CA ILE A 117 -3.36 24.05 11.02
C ILE A 117 -3.41 25.31 11.90
N PRO A 118 -3.64 26.50 11.31
CA PRO A 118 -3.69 27.76 12.04
C PRO A 118 -4.97 27.91 12.86
N TYR A 119 -6.08 27.27 12.45
CA TYR A 119 -7.38 27.46 13.08
C TYR A 119 -8.08 26.12 13.34
N VAL A 120 -8.57 25.97 14.57
CA VAL A 120 -9.36 24.83 15.04
C VAL A 120 -10.50 25.38 15.88
N GLU A 121 -11.72 24.94 15.61
CA GLU A 121 -12.92 25.35 16.34
C GLU A 121 -13.68 24.10 16.81
N TRP A 122 -14.09 24.11 18.07
CA TRP A 122 -14.96 23.09 18.65
C TRP A 122 -15.76 23.73 19.78
N THR A 123 -16.87 23.09 20.17
CA THR A 123 -17.65 23.50 21.35
C THR A 123 -17.74 22.34 22.33
N ASP A 124 -18.13 22.57 23.58
CA ASP A 124 -18.26 21.48 24.55
C ASP A 124 -19.43 20.54 24.21
N TYR A 125 -20.51 21.09 23.65
CA TYR A 125 -21.77 20.39 23.43
C TYR A 125 -21.88 19.70 22.06
N ASN A 126 -21.21 20.22 21.03
CA ASN A 126 -21.24 19.61 19.69
C ASN A 126 -20.12 18.55 19.57
N ASP A 127 -20.37 17.46 18.85
CA ASP A 127 -19.35 16.45 18.54
C ASP A 127 -18.42 16.90 17.39
N GLU A 128 -18.75 17.99 16.70
CA GLU A 128 -17.97 18.51 15.58
C GLU A 128 -16.71 19.29 16.02
N VAL A 129 -15.58 18.97 15.40
CA VAL A 129 -14.31 19.71 15.43
C VAL A 129 -14.02 20.18 14.01
N LYS A 130 -14.00 21.49 13.82
CA LYS A 130 -13.63 22.14 12.56
C LYS A 130 -12.13 22.39 12.53
N ILE A 131 -11.45 21.97 11.48
CA ILE A 131 -10.01 22.17 11.27
C ILE A 131 -9.81 22.89 9.94
N GLU A 132 -9.13 24.03 9.96
CA GLU A 132 -8.75 24.77 8.76
C GLU A 132 -7.25 24.59 8.49
N PHE A 133 -6.91 24.10 7.30
CA PHE A 133 -5.54 24.01 6.83
C PHE A 133 -5.06 25.34 6.26
N HIS A 134 -3.82 25.69 6.54
CA HIS A 134 -3.20 26.87 5.94
C HIS A 134 -3.10 26.74 4.42
N ARG A 135 -3.41 27.80 3.68
CA ARG A 135 -3.31 27.83 2.21
C ARG A 135 -1.97 27.37 1.64
N GLU A 136 -0.86 27.58 2.36
CA GLU A 136 0.48 27.15 1.90
C GLU A 136 0.77 25.67 2.16
N ILE A 137 0.05 25.00 3.09
CA ILE A 137 0.20 23.54 3.29
C ILE A 137 -0.64 22.76 2.28
N MET A 138 -1.80 23.30 1.88
CA MET A 138 -2.76 22.62 1.00
C MET A 138 -2.15 22.07 -0.29
N PRO A 139 -1.28 22.78 -1.05
CA PRO A 139 -0.65 22.22 -2.24
C PRO A 139 0.08 20.90 -2.02
N TYR A 140 0.60 20.64 -0.82
CA TYR A 140 1.25 19.38 -0.47
C TYR A 140 0.26 18.26 -0.11
N LEU A 141 -1.03 18.58 0.06
CA LEU A 141 -2.08 17.67 0.50
C LEU A 141 -3.08 17.33 -0.62
N ILE A 142 -3.19 18.16 -1.66
CA ILE A 142 -4.20 17.99 -2.73
C ILE A 142 -3.61 17.85 -4.14
N ASN A 143 -2.44 18.44 -4.44
CA ASN A 143 -1.87 18.41 -5.79
C ASN A 143 -1.03 17.15 -6.05
N LEU A 144 -1.65 15.99 -5.87
CA LEU A 144 -0.98 14.69 -5.73
C LEU A 144 -0.90 13.90 -7.04
N LYS A 145 -0.71 14.56 -8.18
CA LYS A 145 -0.65 13.85 -9.48
C LYS A 145 0.64 13.06 -9.67
N LYS A 146 1.75 13.52 -9.08
CA LYS A 146 3.09 12.91 -9.12
C LYS A 146 3.79 13.19 -7.79
N ASN A 147 4.77 12.35 -7.42
CA ASN A 147 5.60 12.51 -6.22
C ASN A 147 4.81 12.60 -4.92
N PHE A 148 3.87 11.69 -4.73
CA PHE A 148 3.10 11.57 -3.50
C PHE A 148 3.29 10.20 -2.86
N THR A 149 2.97 10.14 -1.57
CA THR A 149 2.97 8.94 -0.76
C THR A 149 1.56 8.69 -0.25
N GLN A 150 1.22 7.41 -0.13
CA GLN A 150 -0.01 6.93 0.48
C GLN A 150 0.37 5.94 1.57
N HIS A 151 -0.12 6.15 2.78
CA HIS A 151 0.09 5.21 3.88
C HIS A 151 -1.19 5.05 4.70
N ALA A 152 -1.31 3.92 5.39
CA ALA A 152 -2.50 3.61 6.17
C ALA A 152 -2.55 4.48 7.43
N LEU A 153 -3.70 5.10 7.69
CA LEU A 153 -3.90 5.87 8.91
C LEU A 153 -3.88 4.95 10.15
N SER A 154 -4.37 3.73 10.01
CA SER A 154 -4.35 2.70 11.05
C SER A 154 -2.93 2.36 11.52
N ASP A 155 -1.98 2.23 10.59
CA ASP A 155 -0.57 2.01 10.94
C ASP A 155 -0.02 3.19 11.78
N ILE A 156 -0.33 4.44 11.41
CA ILE A 156 0.06 5.64 12.19
C ILE A 156 -0.60 5.65 13.57
N ALA A 157 -1.86 5.22 13.67
CA ALA A 157 -2.63 5.19 14.91
C ALA A 157 -1.92 4.36 15.99
N GLU A 158 -1.21 3.30 15.62
CA GLU A 158 -0.53 2.42 16.57
C GLU A 158 0.84 2.92 17.03
N LEU A 159 1.51 3.80 16.28
CA LEU A 159 2.87 4.25 16.58
C LEU A 159 2.93 5.24 17.75
N ASN A 160 3.72 4.98 18.79
CA ASN A 160 3.82 5.78 20.00
C ASN A 160 5.09 6.62 20.15
N SER A 161 6.05 6.51 19.25
CA SER A 161 7.18 7.44 19.13
C SER A 161 7.03 8.38 17.93
N LYS A 162 7.36 9.67 18.14
CA LYS A 162 7.38 10.66 17.04
C LYS A 162 8.34 10.25 15.92
N TYR A 163 9.46 9.63 16.29
CA TYR A 163 10.47 9.17 15.34
C TYR A 163 9.97 7.99 14.52
N SER A 164 9.12 7.13 15.09
CA SER A 164 8.53 6.00 14.37
C SER A 164 7.56 6.49 13.32
N ILE A 165 6.74 7.50 13.63
CA ILE A 165 5.84 8.12 12.66
C ILE A 165 6.63 8.73 11.50
N ILE A 166 7.68 9.53 11.81
CA ILE A 166 8.53 10.15 10.79
C ILE A 166 9.19 9.09 9.90
N LEU A 167 9.81 8.07 10.50
CA LEU A 167 10.48 7.00 9.76
C LEU A 167 9.48 6.17 8.95
N TYR A 168 8.33 5.79 9.51
CA TYR A 168 7.30 5.03 8.79
C TYR A 168 6.80 5.78 7.56
N ARG A 169 6.57 7.10 7.66
CA ARG A 169 6.16 7.93 6.51
C ARG A 169 7.23 7.91 5.41
N TRP A 170 8.50 8.06 5.78
CA TRP A 170 9.61 8.00 4.82
C TRP A 170 9.81 6.60 4.22
N LEU A 171 9.66 5.55 5.01
CA LEU A 171 9.74 4.16 4.54
C LEU A 171 8.57 3.84 3.59
N SER A 172 7.36 4.30 3.92
CA SER A 172 6.17 4.20 3.04
C SER A 172 6.39 4.92 1.71
N MET A 173 6.99 6.13 1.73
CA MET A 173 7.33 6.86 0.51
C MET A 173 8.25 6.07 -0.41
N ASN A 174 9.27 5.40 0.14
CA ASN A 174 10.18 4.58 -0.64
C ASN A 174 9.49 3.29 -1.12
N TYR A 175 8.77 2.60 -0.24
CA TYR A 175 8.12 1.34 -0.59
C TYR A 175 6.99 1.52 -1.62
N ASN A 176 6.25 2.62 -1.58
CA ASN A 176 5.26 2.94 -2.62
C ASN A 176 5.89 3.10 -4.00
N GLN A 177 7.11 3.66 -4.06
CA GLN A 177 7.85 3.70 -5.32
C GLN A 177 8.26 2.30 -5.76
N TYR A 178 8.73 1.46 -4.84
CA TYR A 178 9.02 0.06 -5.14
C TYR A 178 7.79 -0.65 -5.75
N GLU A 179 6.63 -0.59 -5.10
CA GLU A 179 5.39 -1.20 -5.61
C GLU A 179 5.00 -0.64 -6.99
N HIS A 180 5.08 0.68 -7.18
CA HIS A 180 4.75 1.32 -8.44
C HIS A 180 5.61 0.81 -9.61
N TYR A 181 6.93 0.85 -9.45
CA TYR A 181 7.87 0.50 -10.53
C TYR A 181 8.05 -1.02 -10.70
N SER A 182 7.80 -1.80 -9.65
CA SER A 182 7.72 -3.27 -9.74
C SER A 182 6.55 -3.71 -10.63
N TYR A 183 5.39 -3.06 -10.52
CA TYR A 183 4.21 -3.37 -11.34
C TYR A 183 4.27 -2.76 -12.76
N LYS A 184 4.62 -1.47 -12.89
CA LYS A 184 4.63 -0.78 -14.19
C LYS A 184 5.84 -1.10 -15.08
N GLY A 185 6.94 -1.56 -14.48
CA GLY A 185 8.23 -1.68 -15.17
C GLY A 185 8.86 -0.33 -15.53
N GLY A 186 9.86 -0.36 -16.43
CA GLY A 186 10.52 0.86 -16.95
C GLY A 186 11.77 1.31 -16.20
N ARG A 187 12.23 0.54 -15.20
CA ARG A 187 13.51 0.76 -14.49
C ARG A 187 14.32 -0.52 -14.42
N ARG A 188 15.63 -0.38 -14.21
CA ARG A 188 16.51 -1.53 -13.96
C ARG A 188 16.13 -2.16 -12.62
N VAL A 189 16.29 -3.48 -12.51
CA VAL A 189 15.97 -4.25 -11.29
C VAL A 189 16.66 -3.65 -10.06
N GLU A 190 17.95 -3.31 -10.18
CA GLU A 190 18.72 -2.67 -9.10
C GLU A 190 18.13 -1.34 -8.63
N GLN A 191 17.58 -0.53 -9.54
CA GLN A 191 16.94 0.74 -9.20
C GLN A 191 15.60 0.52 -8.49
N VAL A 192 14.86 -0.53 -8.85
CA VAL A 192 13.62 -0.90 -8.18
C VAL A 192 13.92 -1.40 -6.77
N GLU A 193 14.90 -2.30 -6.63
CA GLU A 193 15.33 -2.82 -5.32
C GLU A 193 15.90 -1.74 -4.40
N ALA A 194 16.50 -0.67 -4.92
CA ALA A 194 16.94 0.47 -4.12
C ALA A 194 15.77 1.19 -3.40
N TYR A 195 14.55 1.13 -3.94
CA TYR A 195 13.36 1.66 -3.24
C TYR A 195 12.85 0.74 -2.14
N ARG A 196 13.06 -0.57 -2.29
CA ARG A 196 12.77 -1.53 -1.23
C ARG A 196 13.83 -1.50 -0.13
N ASN A 197 15.06 -1.15 -0.51
CA ASN A 197 16.21 -1.08 0.38
C ASN A 197 16.82 0.33 0.43
N PRO A 198 16.06 1.36 0.87
CA PRO A 198 16.49 2.74 0.72
C PRO A 198 17.64 3.06 1.67
N THR A 199 18.61 3.82 1.15
CA THR A 199 19.76 4.33 1.91
C THR A 199 19.53 5.79 2.28
N ILE A 200 19.83 6.16 3.52
CA ILE A 200 19.82 7.56 3.98
C ILE A 200 21.14 7.89 4.69
N SER A 201 21.70 9.06 4.39
CA SER A 201 22.88 9.52 5.11
C SER A 201 22.56 9.86 6.57
N MET A 202 23.56 9.77 7.46
CA MET A 202 23.38 10.19 8.85
C MET A 202 23.03 11.68 8.98
N GLU A 203 23.47 12.51 8.05
CA GLU A 203 23.13 13.93 8.00
C GLU A 203 21.63 14.12 7.71
N GLU A 204 21.13 13.55 6.61
CA GLU A 204 19.72 13.67 6.22
C GLU A 204 18.79 13.03 7.25
N LEU A 205 19.17 11.87 7.79
CA LEU A 205 18.39 11.19 8.83
C LEU A 205 18.26 12.05 10.09
N ARG A 206 19.33 12.74 10.51
CA ARG A 206 19.31 13.65 11.66
C ARG A 206 18.50 14.92 11.38
N ILE A 207 18.55 15.45 10.16
CA ILE A 207 17.73 16.58 9.75
C ILE A 207 16.24 16.20 9.78
N MET A 208 15.87 15.10 9.12
CA MET A 208 14.49 14.64 9.02
C MET A 208 13.87 14.31 10.39
N THR A 209 14.65 13.74 11.30
CA THR A 209 14.19 13.42 12.66
C THR A 209 14.30 14.59 13.64
N ASP A 210 14.79 15.75 13.19
CA ASP A 210 15.08 16.92 14.03
C ASP A 210 16.03 16.63 15.21
N THR A 211 17.09 15.87 14.95
CA THR A 211 18.07 15.43 15.96
C THR A 211 19.50 15.84 15.61
N VAL A 212 19.69 16.86 14.77
CA VAL A 212 21.02 17.38 14.39
C VAL A 212 21.87 17.72 15.63
N ASN A 213 21.25 18.34 16.63
CA ASN A 213 21.92 18.74 17.87
C ASN A 213 21.67 17.78 19.04
N GLU A 214 20.90 16.70 18.83
CA GLU A 214 20.53 15.73 19.85
C GLU A 214 21.27 14.40 19.65
N TYR A 215 21.39 13.61 20.72
CA TYR A 215 21.96 12.25 20.66
C TYR A 215 23.27 12.18 19.86
N LYS A 216 24.24 13.05 20.20
CA LYS A 216 25.52 13.16 19.48
C LYS A 216 26.28 11.83 19.42
N ASP A 217 26.25 11.05 20.50
CA ASP A 217 26.72 9.66 20.48
C ASP A 217 25.77 8.78 19.67
N PHE A 218 26.29 8.16 18.61
CA PHE A 218 25.54 7.28 17.73
C PHE A 218 24.83 6.15 18.50
N ARG A 219 25.39 5.62 19.58
CA ARG A 219 24.73 4.55 20.36
C ARG A 219 23.42 5.03 20.99
N ASN A 220 23.37 6.29 21.43
CA ASN A 220 22.16 6.89 21.96
C ASN A 220 21.16 7.18 20.85
N PHE A 221 21.63 7.66 19.70
CA PHE A 221 20.81 7.88 18.52
C PHE A 221 20.20 6.55 18.04
N GLU A 222 21.02 5.52 17.87
CA GLU A 222 20.60 4.18 17.47
C GLU A 222 19.57 3.61 18.43
N LYS A 223 19.82 3.66 19.74
CA LYS A 223 18.88 3.14 20.73
C LYS A 223 17.55 3.89 20.72
N ARG A 224 17.56 5.23 20.75
CA ARG A 224 16.36 6.04 20.99
C ARG A 224 15.56 6.33 19.72
N ILE A 225 16.23 6.41 18.57
CA ILE A 225 15.64 6.78 17.29
C ILE A 225 15.49 5.53 16.43
N LEU A 226 16.59 4.90 16.01
CA LEU A 226 16.51 3.81 15.03
C LEU A 226 15.88 2.55 15.60
N LYS A 227 16.52 1.91 16.59
CA LYS A 227 16.10 0.62 17.13
C LYS A 227 14.68 0.66 17.67
N ASN A 228 14.39 1.60 18.57
CA ASN A 228 13.04 1.76 19.12
C ASN A 228 11.98 1.95 18.02
N SER A 229 12.27 2.78 17.00
CA SER A 229 11.28 3.01 15.94
C SER A 229 11.12 1.86 14.99
N ILE A 230 12.19 1.17 14.63
CA ILE A 230 12.11 0.01 13.74
C ILE A 230 11.43 -1.18 14.42
N GLU A 231 11.68 -1.39 15.72
CA GLU A 231 10.94 -2.37 16.52
C GLU A 231 9.45 -2.04 16.56
N GLU A 232 9.09 -0.79 16.88
CA GLU A 232 7.70 -0.35 16.95
C GLU A 232 6.97 -0.45 15.59
N ILE A 233 7.61 -0.02 14.50
CA ILE A 233 7.07 -0.15 13.14
C ILE A 233 6.86 -1.62 12.78
N THR A 234 7.86 -2.46 13.06
CA THR A 234 7.81 -3.89 12.76
C THR A 234 6.78 -4.62 13.59
N GLU A 235 6.49 -4.18 14.81
CA GLU A 235 5.47 -4.81 15.66
C GLU A 235 4.05 -4.38 15.23
N HIS A 236 3.85 -3.09 15.02
CA HIS A 236 2.50 -2.50 15.01
C HIS A 236 1.98 -2.05 13.64
N THR A 237 2.78 -2.14 12.57
CA THR A 237 2.34 -1.72 11.22
C THR A 237 2.33 -2.87 10.23
N SER A 238 1.87 -2.59 9.01
CA SER A 238 1.93 -3.50 7.87
C SER A 238 3.35 -3.83 7.37
N PHE A 239 4.40 -3.16 7.87
CA PHE A 239 5.79 -3.42 7.46
C PHE A 239 6.57 -4.28 8.47
N ASN A 240 7.45 -5.12 7.96
CA ASN A 240 8.63 -5.65 8.65
C ASN A 240 9.84 -4.86 8.16
N VAL A 241 10.59 -4.27 9.09
CA VAL A 241 11.73 -3.43 8.73
C VAL A 241 12.97 -3.88 9.49
N THR A 242 14.08 -4.00 8.79
CA THR A 242 15.40 -4.13 9.39
C THR A 242 16.33 -3.05 8.83
N TYR A 243 17.52 -2.90 9.42
CA TYR A 243 18.49 -1.95 8.91
C TYR A 243 19.92 -2.41 9.11
N GLU A 244 20.79 -1.94 8.23
CA GLU A 244 22.23 -2.11 8.28
C GLU A 244 22.93 -0.76 8.38
N LYS A 245 24.14 -0.78 8.94
CA LYS A 245 24.97 0.41 9.17
C LYS A 245 26.13 0.41 8.20
N VAL A 246 26.19 1.42 7.34
CA VAL A 246 27.32 1.62 6.43
C VAL A 246 28.35 2.49 7.12
N LYS A 247 29.58 1.99 7.23
CA LYS A 247 30.68 2.69 7.90
C LYS A 247 31.59 3.39 6.89
N LYS A 248 32.09 4.55 7.29
CA LYS A 248 33.21 5.25 6.63
C LYS A 248 34.30 5.49 7.66
N GLY A 249 35.30 4.63 7.65
CA GLY A 249 36.31 4.57 8.71
C GLY A 249 35.66 4.13 10.04
N ARG A 250 35.80 4.97 11.08
CA ARG A 250 35.25 4.68 12.43
C ARG A 250 33.80 5.16 12.61
N SER A 251 33.34 6.04 11.74
CA SER A 251 32.01 6.66 11.85
C SER A 251 30.99 5.90 11.01
N ILE A 252 29.72 5.94 11.43
CA ILE A 252 28.58 5.51 10.62
C ILE A 252 28.27 6.64 9.65
N ASP A 253 28.25 6.32 8.37
CA ASP A 253 28.04 7.25 7.27
C ASP A 253 26.56 7.29 6.87
N SER A 254 25.96 6.11 6.71
CA SER A 254 24.59 5.95 6.23
C SER A 254 23.93 4.71 6.84
N ILE A 255 22.59 4.68 6.78
CA ILE A 255 21.74 3.57 7.17
C ILE A 255 21.05 3.04 5.92
N VAL A 256 21.09 1.73 5.72
CA VAL A 256 20.32 1.04 4.69
C VAL A 256 19.16 0.35 5.39
N PHE A 257 17.92 0.68 5.03
CA PHE A 257 16.75 -0.03 5.52
C PHE A 257 16.42 -1.17 4.58
N HIS A 258 15.79 -2.23 5.10
CA HIS A 258 15.21 -3.32 4.30
C HIS A 258 13.74 -3.45 4.67
N ILE A 259 12.87 -3.23 3.69
CA ILE A 259 11.43 -3.17 3.91
C ILE A 259 10.77 -4.41 3.29
N GLU A 260 9.94 -5.08 4.07
CA GLU A 260 9.05 -6.12 3.61
C GLU A 260 7.63 -5.84 4.08
N LYS A 261 6.64 -6.07 3.22
CA LYS A 261 5.24 -5.97 3.61
C LYS A 261 4.79 -7.29 4.23
N LYS A 262 4.23 -7.23 5.44
CA LYS A 262 3.63 -8.39 6.08
C LYS A 262 2.52 -8.93 5.19
N ARG A 263 2.43 -10.26 5.09
CA ARG A 263 1.23 -10.90 4.55
C ARG A 263 0.10 -10.73 5.55
N MET A 264 -0.61 -9.62 5.46
CA MET A 264 -1.94 -9.53 6.04
C MET A 264 -2.82 -10.46 5.21
N ALA A 265 -3.64 -11.31 5.84
CA ALA A 265 -4.76 -11.91 5.12
C ALA A 265 -5.51 -10.73 4.50
N ASP A 266 -5.58 -10.64 3.18
CA ASP A 266 -6.08 -9.45 2.49
C ASP A 266 -7.39 -9.01 3.16
N ASP A 267 -7.33 -7.93 3.94
CA ASP A 267 -8.56 -7.30 4.39
C ASP A 267 -9.08 -6.52 3.19
N ASN A 268 -9.72 -7.26 2.29
CA ASN A 268 -10.42 -6.74 1.12
C ASN A 268 -11.71 -6.01 1.52
N SER A 269 -11.93 -5.75 2.83
CA SER A 269 -13.08 -5.03 3.38
C SER A 269 -13.31 -3.65 2.76
N TYR A 270 -12.27 -2.98 2.25
CA TYR A 270 -12.41 -1.69 1.56
C TYR A 270 -12.70 -1.81 0.05
N LYS A 271 -12.45 -2.97 -0.55
CA LYS A 271 -12.79 -3.26 -1.96
C LYS A 271 -14.19 -3.85 -2.10
N LEU A 272 -14.80 -4.28 -0.99
CA LEU A 272 -16.14 -4.84 -0.96
C LEU A 272 -17.23 -3.81 -1.33
N ASP A 273 -17.03 -2.52 -1.07
CA ASP A 273 -18.02 -1.47 -1.43
C ASP A 273 -17.66 -0.67 -2.71
N ASP A 274 -16.52 -0.95 -3.34
CA ASP A 274 -16.15 -0.32 -4.61
C ASP A 274 -16.95 -0.99 -5.76
N ARG A 275 -17.90 -0.24 -6.32
CA ARG A 275 -18.77 -0.70 -7.41
C ARG A 275 -17.98 -1.13 -8.65
N ALA A 276 -16.88 -0.45 -8.99
CA ALA A 276 -16.04 -0.83 -10.12
C ALA A 276 -15.27 -2.13 -9.84
N TYR A 277 -14.87 -2.36 -8.58
CA TYR A 277 -14.26 -3.63 -8.17
C TYR A 277 -15.27 -4.78 -8.12
N GLN A 278 -16.49 -4.55 -7.63
CA GLN A 278 -17.56 -5.56 -7.66
C GLN A 278 -17.91 -5.95 -9.10
N GLU A 279 -18.06 -4.97 -9.99
CA GLU A 279 -18.31 -5.21 -11.41
C GLU A 279 -17.14 -5.94 -12.07
N ASP A 280 -15.89 -5.60 -11.74
CA ASP A 280 -14.72 -6.30 -12.27
C ASP A 280 -14.58 -7.73 -11.73
N LYS A 281 -14.86 -7.94 -10.45
CA LYS A 281 -14.87 -9.26 -9.80
C LYS A 281 -15.99 -10.13 -10.35
N ALA A 282 -17.19 -9.57 -10.54
CA ALA A 282 -18.32 -10.25 -11.15
C ALA A 282 -18.03 -10.63 -12.61
N ARG A 283 -17.45 -9.72 -13.41
CA ARG A 283 -17.00 -10.02 -14.78
C ARG A 283 -15.93 -11.11 -14.80
N LYS A 284 -14.96 -11.08 -13.89
CA LYS A 284 -13.93 -12.12 -13.78
C LYS A 284 -14.52 -13.47 -13.39
N ALA A 285 -15.45 -13.50 -12.43
CA ALA A 285 -16.16 -14.71 -12.03
C ALA A 285 -17.02 -15.26 -13.18
N GLU A 286 -17.76 -14.42 -13.89
CA GLU A 286 -18.55 -14.80 -15.07
C GLU A 286 -17.65 -15.34 -16.20
N THR A 287 -16.49 -14.72 -16.41
CA THR A 287 -15.48 -15.21 -17.37
C THR A 287 -14.92 -16.56 -16.93
N GLU A 288 -14.64 -16.74 -15.63
CA GLU A 288 -14.13 -18.00 -15.07
C GLU A 288 -15.16 -19.13 -15.18
N ASP A 289 -16.44 -18.85 -14.93
CA ASP A 289 -17.56 -19.78 -15.10
C ASP A 289 -17.74 -20.16 -16.57
N MET A 290 -17.70 -19.17 -17.48
CA MET A 290 -17.76 -19.42 -18.93
C MET A 290 -16.62 -20.33 -19.39
N LEU A 291 -15.39 -20.05 -18.95
CA LEU A 291 -14.21 -20.87 -19.28
C LEU A 291 -14.32 -22.28 -18.70
N THR A 292 -14.87 -22.43 -17.50
CA THR A 292 -15.13 -23.73 -16.87
C THR A 292 -16.10 -24.57 -17.70
N VAL A 293 -17.22 -23.97 -18.15
CA VAL A 293 -18.20 -24.65 -19.01
C VAL A 293 -17.60 -25.02 -20.36
N GLN A 294 -16.76 -24.16 -20.94
CA GLN A 294 -16.03 -24.49 -22.18
C GLN A 294 -15.06 -25.65 -21.97
N ALA A 295 -14.31 -25.66 -20.86
CA ALA A 295 -13.42 -26.76 -20.51
C ALA A 295 -14.18 -28.07 -20.40
N LEU A 296 -15.31 -28.12 -19.69
CA LEU A 296 -16.10 -29.35 -19.55
C LEU A 296 -16.59 -29.91 -20.90
N LYS A 297 -16.85 -29.04 -21.88
CA LYS A 297 -17.26 -29.43 -23.23
C LYS A 297 -16.08 -29.76 -24.15
N SER A 298 -14.86 -29.41 -23.76
CA SER A 298 -13.66 -29.58 -24.58
C SER A 298 -13.31 -31.06 -24.73
N PRO A 299 -12.96 -31.53 -25.95
CA PRO A 299 -12.46 -32.89 -26.14
C PRO A 299 -11.14 -33.14 -25.39
N TYR A 300 -10.36 -32.10 -25.10
CA TYR A 300 -9.10 -32.24 -24.36
C TYR A 300 -9.33 -32.64 -22.90
N THR A 301 -10.41 -32.19 -22.26
CA THR A 301 -10.76 -32.64 -20.89
C THR A 301 -10.98 -34.14 -20.86
N LYS A 302 -11.71 -34.66 -21.84
CA LYS A 302 -11.92 -36.11 -22.00
C LYS A 302 -10.60 -36.85 -22.21
N LEU A 303 -9.73 -36.35 -23.09
CA LEU A 303 -8.41 -36.96 -23.31
C LEU A 303 -7.53 -36.95 -22.06
N LEU A 304 -7.53 -35.85 -21.29
CA LEU A 304 -6.78 -35.77 -20.04
C LEU A 304 -7.28 -36.79 -19.01
N MET A 305 -8.59 -37.06 -18.95
CA MET A 305 -9.13 -38.14 -18.11
C MET A 305 -8.73 -39.53 -18.60
N GLU A 306 -8.79 -39.77 -19.92
CA GLU A 306 -8.37 -41.04 -20.53
C GLU A 306 -6.89 -41.37 -20.26
N HIS A 307 -6.05 -40.35 -20.15
CA HIS A 307 -4.63 -40.47 -19.81
C HIS A 307 -4.33 -40.34 -18.31
N PHE A 308 -5.35 -40.38 -17.44
CA PHE A 308 -5.24 -40.25 -15.97
C PHE A 308 -4.52 -38.98 -15.49
N LEU A 309 -4.49 -37.94 -16.32
CA LEU A 309 -3.94 -36.62 -16.00
C LEU A 309 -4.98 -35.74 -15.28
N LEU A 310 -6.26 -36.05 -15.42
CA LEU A 310 -7.36 -35.50 -14.63
C LEU A 310 -8.19 -36.61 -14.01
N SER A 311 -8.67 -36.39 -12.80
CA SER A 311 -9.63 -37.24 -12.10
C SER A 311 -11.03 -36.63 -12.10
N TYR A 312 -12.04 -37.41 -11.71
CA TYR A 312 -13.39 -36.90 -11.52
C TYR A 312 -13.49 -35.83 -10.43
N LEU A 313 -12.56 -35.80 -9.47
CA LEU A 313 -12.49 -34.77 -8.43
C LEU A 313 -12.04 -33.44 -9.02
N ASP A 314 -11.16 -33.45 -10.03
CA ASP A 314 -10.67 -32.23 -10.67
C ASP A 314 -11.74 -31.56 -11.54
N LEU A 315 -12.80 -32.30 -11.93
CA LEU A 315 -13.92 -31.76 -12.68
C LEU A 315 -14.85 -30.88 -11.84
N THR A 316 -14.72 -30.90 -10.51
CA THR A 316 -15.48 -30.02 -9.63
C THR A 316 -14.70 -28.75 -9.25
N ASP A 317 -13.42 -28.67 -9.63
CA ASP A 317 -12.56 -27.52 -9.37
C ASP A 317 -12.61 -26.53 -10.55
N THR A 318 -13.31 -25.41 -10.34
CA THR A 318 -13.47 -24.35 -11.35
C THR A 318 -12.14 -23.70 -11.75
N LYS A 319 -11.16 -23.62 -10.84
CA LYS A 319 -9.85 -23.03 -11.13
C LYS A 319 -9.01 -23.92 -12.01
N ILE A 320 -9.10 -25.24 -11.82
CA ILE A 320 -8.42 -26.21 -12.69
C ILE A 320 -9.02 -26.10 -14.09
N LEU A 321 -10.34 -26.20 -14.23
CA LEU A 321 -11.00 -26.21 -15.53
C LEU A 321 -10.86 -24.88 -16.29
N SER A 322 -11.11 -23.74 -15.65
CA SER A 322 -10.93 -22.43 -16.28
C SER A 322 -9.48 -22.18 -16.68
N GLY A 323 -8.52 -22.60 -15.85
CA GLY A 323 -7.10 -22.50 -16.14
C GLY A 323 -6.67 -23.36 -17.33
N LEU A 324 -7.17 -24.60 -17.44
CA LEU A 324 -6.91 -25.49 -18.57
C LEU A 324 -7.45 -24.88 -19.87
N GLN A 325 -8.70 -24.40 -19.86
CA GLN A 325 -9.31 -23.74 -21.02
C GLN A 325 -8.52 -22.49 -21.45
N ALA A 326 -8.08 -21.68 -20.49
CA ALA A 326 -7.42 -20.41 -20.78
C ALA A 326 -5.95 -20.57 -21.23
N HIS A 327 -5.25 -21.60 -20.75
CA HIS A 327 -3.78 -21.63 -20.85
C HIS A 327 -3.20 -22.92 -21.42
N VAL A 328 -3.96 -23.99 -21.52
CA VAL A 328 -3.45 -25.30 -21.99
C VAL A 328 -4.13 -25.72 -23.28
N TYR A 329 -5.46 -25.63 -23.37
CA TYR A 329 -6.21 -26.10 -24.53
C TYR A 329 -5.87 -25.35 -25.83
N PRO A 330 -5.64 -24.03 -25.84
CA PRO A 330 -5.16 -23.35 -27.04
C PRO A 330 -3.81 -23.90 -27.57
N LEU A 331 -2.94 -24.38 -26.67
CA LEU A 331 -1.66 -25.00 -27.05
C LEU A 331 -1.85 -26.44 -27.56
N TYR A 332 -2.89 -27.13 -27.11
CA TYR A 332 -3.29 -28.41 -27.69
C TYR A 332 -3.99 -28.27 -29.03
N ASP A 333 -4.76 -27.19 -29.24
CA ASP A 333 -5.26 -26.84 -30.58
C ASP A 333 -4.09 -26.60 -31.54
N GLU A 334 -3.07 -25.84 -31.12
CA GLU A 334 -1.86 -25.65 -31.92
C GLU A 334 -1.12 -26.96 -32.22
N LEU A 335 -0.96 -27.84 -31.23
CA LEU A 335 -0.34 -29.15 -31.46
C LEU A 335 -1.18 -30.04 -32.38
N LYS A 336 -2.51 -29.99 -32.24
CA LYS A 336 -3.46 -30.71 -33.09
C LYS A 336 -3.38 -30.22 -34.53
N ASP A 337 -3.22 -28.92 -34.75
CA ASP A 337 -3.07 -28.36 -36.10
C ASP A 337 -1.76 -28.83 -36.76
N LEU A 338 -0.70 -29.02 -35.98
CA LEU A 338 0.62 -29.48 -36.46
C LEU A 338 0.72 -31.01 -36.66
N ARG A 339 0.12 -31.80 -35.76
CA ARG A 339 0.34 -33.26 -35.67
C ARG A 339 -0.95 -34.09 -35.63
N GLY A 340 -2.10 -33.45 -35.84
CA GLY A 340 -3.40 -34.07 -35.70
C GLY A 340 -3.72 -34.44 -34.26
N LEU A 341 -4.92 -35.00 -34.05
CA LEU A 341 -5.38 -35.41 -32.72
C LEU A 341 -4.51 -36.53 -32.12
N ASN A 342 -3.91 -37.37 -32.96
CA ASN A 342 -3.01 -38.43 -32.50
C ASN A 342 -1.72 -37.85 -31.89
N GLY A 343 -1.18 -36.77 -32.46
CA GLY A 343 -0.02 -36.09 -31.86
C GLY A 343 -0.29 -35.54 -30.46
N VAL A 344 -1.52 -35.08 -30.20
CA VAL A 344 -1.95 -34.68 -28.85
C VAL A 344 -2.00 -35.90 -27.92
N LYS A 345 -2.59 -37.01 -28.35
CA LYS A 345 -2.66 -38.26 -27.56
C LYS A 345 -1.28 -38.82 -27.21
N ASP A 346 -0.34 -38.79 -28.15
CA ASP A 346 1.03 -39.25 -27.94
C ASP A 346 1.74 -38.38 -26.90
N HIS A 347 1.58 -37.05 -27.01
CA HIS A 347 2.09 -36.11 -26.02
C HIS A 347 1.49 -36.37 -24.63
N LEU A 348 0.17 -36.50 -24.52
CA LEU A 348 -0.50 -36.76 -23.24
C LEU A 348 -0.07 -38.10 -22.61
N SER A 349 0.11 -39.14 -23.43
CA SER A 349 0.63 -40.43 -22.98
C SER A 349 2.02 -40.31 -22.39
N TYR A 350 2.92 -39.57 -23.06
CA TYR A 350 4.27 -39.31 -22.57
C TYR A 350 4.24 -38.50 -21.25
N VAL A 351 3.43 -37.46 -21.20
CA VAL A 351 3.31 -36.58 -20.02
C VAL A 351 2.74 -37.33 -18.81
N GLY A 352 1.76 -38.21 -19.01
CA GLY A 352 1.21 -39.08 -17.97
C GLY A 352 2.25 -40.08 -17.45
N ALA A 353 3.00 -40.73 -18.36
CA ALA A 353 4.03 -41.70 -17.98
C ALA A 353 5.23 -41.08 -17.22
N LYS A 354 5.44 -39.77 -17.37
CA LYS A 354 6.53 -39.03 -16.71
C LYS A 354 6.04 -38.15 -15.56
N GLN A 355 4.77 -38.28 -15.16
CA GLN A 355 4.19 -37.46 -14.11
C GLN A 355 4.72 -37.85 -12.72
N GLU A 356 5.30 -36.88 -12.01
CA GLU A 356 5.82 -37.04 -10.64
C GLU A 356 4.79 -36.59 -9.59
N ASP A 357 4.81 -37.15 -8.38
CA ASP A 357 3.75 -36.93 -7.38
C ASP A 357 3.51 -35.46 -6.98
N TYR A 358 4.55 -34.60 -7.01
CA TYR A 358 4.37 -33.17 -6.71
C TYR A 358 3.61 -32.42 -7.81
N SER A 359 3.63 -32.92 -9.04
CA SER A 359 2.97 -32.27 -10.19
C SER A 359 1.45 -32.42 -10.17
N LYS A 360 0.93 -33.42 -9.45
CA LYS A 360 -0.51 -33.65 -9.21
C LYS A 360 -1.17 -32.49 -8.45
N LYS A 361 -0.42 -31.75 -7.64
CA LYS A 361 -0.94 -30.62 -6.86
C LYS A 361 -1.17 -29.34 -7.70
N ASN A 362 -0.66 -29.28 -8.93
CA ASN A 362 -0.84 -28.12 -9.81
C ASN A 362 -0.86 -28.54 -11.28
N ILE A 363 -1.89 -29.33 -11.63
CA ILE A 363 -2.01 -30.00 -12.92
C ILE A 363 -2.00 -29.02 -14.11
N CYS A 364 -2.69 -27.89 -14.01
CA CYS A 364 -2.74 -26.89 -15.07
C CYS A 364 -1.34 -26.34 -15.39
N LYS A 365 -0.55 -25.96 -14.37
CA LYS A 365 0.82 -25.47 -14.57
C LYS A 365 1.74 -26.54 -15.13
N TYR A 366 1.59 -27.79 -14.68
CA TYR A 366 2.38 -28.91 -15.17
C TYR A 366 2.14 -29.16 -16.65
N LEU A 367 0.86 -29.30 -17.06
CA LEU A 367 0.49 -29.55 -18.46
C LEU A 367 0.90 -28.39 -19.37
N LYS A 368 0.68 -27.14 -18.93
CA LYS A 368 1.13 -25.95 -19.65
C LYS A 368 2.63 -26.00 -19.94
N LYS A 369 3.45 -26.26 -18.91
CA LYS A 369 4.90 -26.32 -19.07
C LYS A 369 5.32 -27.46 -20.01
N ALA A 370 4.66 -28.62 -19.91
CA ALA A 370 4.96 -29.76 -20.75
C ALA A 370 4.71 -29.46 -22.24
N ILE A 371 3.58 -28.84 -22.58
CA ILE A 371 3.25 -28.52 -23.96
C ILE A 371 4.09 -27.36 -24.50
N GLU A 372 4.39 -26.34 -23.70
CA GLU A 372 5.28 -25.22 -24.08
C GLU A 372 6.71 -25.69 -24.41
N GLN A 373 7.19 -26.74 -23.75
CA GLN A 373 8.50 -27.33 -24.04
C GLN A 373 8.46 -28.25 -25.27
N TYR A 374 7.32 -28.85 -25.56
CA TYR A 374 7.17 -29.80 -26.66
C TYR A 374 6.94 -29.12 -28.01
N LEU A 375 6.09 -28.10 -28.07
CA LEU A 375 5.71 -27.38 -29.30
C LEU A 375 6.91 -26.89 -30.13
N PRO A 376 7.97 -26.27 -29.55
CA PRO A 376 9.14 -25.84 -30.33
C PRO A 376 9.89 -27.00 -30.99
N THR A 377 9.89 -28.18 -30.37
CA THR A 377 10.53 -29.38 -30.92
C THR A 377 9.74 -29.91 -32.11
N VAL A 378 8.41 -29.94 -31.98
CA VAL A 378 7.49 -30.36 -33.04
C VAL A 378 7.64 -29.46 -34.28
N LYS A 379 7.67 -28.14 -34.09
CA LYS A 379 7.81 -27.15 -35.18
C LYS A 379 9.14 -27.23 -35.92
N ARG A 380 10.22 -27.68 -35.27
CA ARG A 380 11.54 -27.85 -35.89
C ARG A 380 11.68 -29.13 -36.70
N GLN A 381 10.81 -30.11 -36.49
CA GLN A 381 10.78 -31.37 -37.24
C GLN A 381 9.99 -31.25 -38.56
N ASP A 382 9.30 -30.13 -38.78
CA ASP A 382 8.57 -29.78 -40.01
C ASP A 382 9.30 -28.79 -40.93
N LEU A 383 10.53 -28.42 -40.57
CA LEU A 383 11.52 -27.72 -41.39
C LEU A 383 12.57 -28.72 -41.87
#